data_AF-A0A8S3ARB0-F1
#
_entry.id   AF-A0A8S3ARB0-F1
#
_cell.length_a   1.000
_cell.length_b   1.000
_cell.length_c   1.000
_cell.angle_alpha   90.00
_cell.angle_beta   90.00
_cell.angle_gamma   90.00
#
_symmetry.space_group_name_H-M   'P 1'
#
loop_
_entity.id
_entity.type
_entity.pdbx_description
1 polymer ?
#
loop_
_entity_poly.entity_id
_entity_poly.type
_entity_poly.pdbx_seq_one_letter_code
_entity_poly.pdbx_strand_id
1 'polypeptide(L)'
;LAGSILFIPVFSKELISGEWLFIVGSAFIYVSQAWKVYRSACTNIHDRHDSRFRLANLLNDIPAFGVDGFTGIGGVFYFIGTILCLPAFKKTNMYTVRVAVLFVCGGISFTVSALFLQYRHHFTHHD
;
A
#
# COMPACT_ATOMS: atom_id res chain seq x y z
N LEU A 1 -8.60 -7.64 -2.46
CA LEU A 1 -9.09 -8.89 -3.10
C LEU A 1 -10.24 -8.63 -4.07
N ALA A 2 -11.30 -7.92 -3.68
CA ALA A 2 -12.49 -7.69 -4.53
C ALA A 2 -12.16 -7.06 -5.90
N GLY A 3 -11.32 -6.02 -5.94
CA GLY A 3 -10.90 -5.42 -7.20
C GLY A 3 -10.06 -6.34 -8.08
N SER A 4 -9.28 -7.26 -7.50
CA SER A 4 -8.45 -8.25 -8.22
C SER A 4 -9.31 -9.31 -8.90
N ILE A 5 -10.45 -9.67 -8.30
CA ILE A 5 -11.40 -10.67 -8.84
C ILE A 5 -12.07 -10.15 -10.11
N LEU A 6 -12.31 -8.84 -10.21
CA LEU A 6 -12.92 -8.21 -11.38
C LEU A 6 -11.98 -8.15 -12.61
N PHE A 7 -10.70 -8.49 -12.45
CA PHE A 7 -9.77 -8.70 -13.57
C PHE A 7 -9.82 -10.12 -14.16
N ILE A 8 -10.60 -11.04 -13.59
CA ILE A 8 -10.80 -12.36 -14.19
C ILE A 8 -11.58 -12.20 -15.50
N PRO A 9 -11.14 -12.83 -16.62
CA PRO A 9 -11.73 -12.63 -17.95
C PRO A 9 -13.23 -12.94 -18.03
N VAL A 10 -13.76 -13.74 -17.10
CA VAL A 10 -15.20 -14.02 -16.94
C VAL A 10 -16.01 -12.75 -16.63
N PHE A 11 -15.41 -11.75 -15.99
CA PHE A 11 -16.05 -10.47 -15.64
C PHE A 11 -15.68 -9.33 -16.60
N SER A 12 -15.33 -9.64 -17.85
CA SER A 12 -14.90 -8.65 -18.85
C SER A 12 -15.83 -7.44 -19.05
N LYS A 13 -17.14 -7.57 -18.75
CA LYS A 13 -18.10 -6.45 -18.76
C LYS A 13 -17.97 -5.50 -17.57
N GLU A 14 -17.47 -5.99 -16.43
CA GLU A 14 -17.29 -5.25 -15.18
C GLU A 14 -15.86 -4.71 -15.00
N LEU A 15 -15.00 -4.89 -16.01
CA LEU A 15 -13.59 -4.52 -15.94
C LEU A 15 -13.38 -3.05 -15.55
N ILE A 16 -14.21 -2.16 -16.11
CA ILE A 16 -14.17 -0.71 -15.84
C ILE A 16 -14.54 -0.43 -14.38
N SER A 17 -15.55 -1.11 -13.85
CA SER A 17 -15.97 -0.98 -12.45
C SER A 17 -14.86 -1.47 -11.50
N GLY A 18 -14.22 -2.59 -11.86
CA GLY A 18 -13.06 -3.13 -11.16
C GLY A 18 -11.88 -2.17 -11.12
N GLU A 19 -11.53 -1.54 -12.25
CA GLU A 19 -10.47 -0.55 -12.33
C GLU A 19 -10.72 0.64 -11.40
N TRP A 20 -11.93 1.21 -11.42
CA TRP A 20 -12.28 2.33 -10.53
C TRP A 20 -12.23 1.95 -9.04
N LEU A 21 -12.77 0.79 -8.68
CA LEU A 21 -12.69 0.28 -7.30
C LEU A 21 -11.24 0.11 -6.85
N PHE A 22 -10.37 -0.35 -7.76
CA PHE A 22 -8.97 -0.56 -7.45
C PHE A 22 -8.21 0.76 -7.30
N ILE A 23 -8.48 1.75 -8.15
CA ILE A 23 -7.93 3.12 -8.04
C ILE A 23 -8.34 3.76 -6.72
N VAL A 24 -9.64 3.77 -6.41
CA VAL A 24 -10.15 4.38 -5.17
C VAL A 24 -9.62 3.64 -3.95
N GLY A 25 -9.65 2.30 -3.97
CA GLY A 25 -9.16 1.49 -2.86
C GLY A 25 -7.66 1.66 -2.59
N SER A 26 -6.84 1.67 -3.65
CA SER A 26 -5.39 1.87 -3.51
C SER A 26 -5.01 3.29 -3.09
N ALA A 27 -5.73 4.31 -3.57
CA ALA A 27 -5.59 5.69 -3.10
C ALA A 27 -5.93 5.82 -1.61
N PHE A 28 -7.05 5.21 -1.18
CA PHE A 28 -7.47 5.21 0.21
C PHE A 28 -6.43 4.52 1.11
N ILE A 29 -5.88 3.38 0.69
CA ILE A 29 -4.80 2.69 1.40
C ILE A 29 -3.59 3.62 1.53
N TYR A 30 -3.11 4.19 0.43
CA TYR A 30 -1.93 5.04 0.44
C TYR A 30 -2.09 6.25 1.38
N VAL A 31 -3.19 7.00 1.27
CA VAL A 31 -3.46 8.17 2.12
C VAL A 31 -3.56 7.76 3.59
N SER A 32 -4.25 6.64 3.87
CA SER A 32 -4.41 6.14 5.24
C SER A 32 -3.07 5.77 5.87
N GLN A 33 -2.19 5.06 5.13
CA GLN A 33 -0.89 4.69 5.66
C GLN A 33 0.06 5.88 5.76
N ALA A 34 0.06 6.78 4.78
CA ALA A 34 0.85 8.01 4.83
C ALA A 34 0.47 8.85 6.07
N TRP A 35 -0.82 8.95 6.38
CA TRP A 35 -1.31 9.63 7.57
C TRP A 35 -0.84 8.97 8.87
N LYS A 36 -0.85 7.63 8.95
CA LYS A 36 -0.33 6.91 10.12
C LYS A 36 1.17 7.10 10.30
N VAL A 37 1.95 6.97 9.23
CA VAL A 37 3.40 7.18 9.27
C VAL A 37 3.72 8.61 9.71
N TYR A 38 3.00 9.60 9.15
CA TYR A 38 3.14 10.99 9.57
C TYR A 38 2.83 11.17 11.07
N ARG A 39 1.71 10.62 11.55
CA ARG A 39 1.34 10.68 12.97
C ARG A 39 2.38 10.00 13.86
N SER A 40 2.89 8.85 13.45
CA SER A 40 3.92 8.11 14.19
C SER A 40 5.22 8.91 14.27
N ALA A 41 5.59 9.63 13.21
CA ALA A 41 6.77 10.50 13.21
C ALA A 41 6.60 11.74 14.12
N CYS A 42 5.36 12.23 14.28
CA CYS A 42 5.04 13.39 15.12
C CYS A 42 4.69 13.04 16.57
N THR A 43 4.52 11.75 16.92
CA THR A 43 4.19 11.34 18.29
C THR A 43 5.47 11.23 19.12
N ASN A 44 5.69 12.20 20.01
CA ASN A 44 6.81 12.16 20.94
C ASN A 44 6.35 11.59 22.29
N ILE A 45 6.97 10.49 22.72
CA ILE A 45 6.58 9.77 23.95
C ILE A 45 6.91 10.61 25.21
N HIS A 46 7.96 11.42 25.14
CA HIS A 46 8.44 12.17 26.30
C HIS A 46 7.80 13.54 26.48
N ASP A 47 7.21 14.12 25.43
CA ASP A 47 6.64 15.46 25.47
C ASP A 47 5.48 15.59 24.48
N ARG A 48 4.23 15.46 24.96
CA ARG A 48 3.03 15.45 24.10
C ARG A 48 2.78 16.75 23.35
N HIS A 49 3.44 17.85 23.74
CA HIS A 49 3.24 19.18 23.18
C HIS A 49 4.19 19.53 22.02
N ASP A 50 5.25 18.75 21.77
CA ASP A 50 6.20 18.99 20.67
C ASP A 50 5.88 18.10 19.46
N SER A 51 5.03 18.59 18.55
CA SER A 51 4.59 17.89 17.34
C SER A 51 5.56 18.04 16.17
N ARG A 52 6.88 18.02 16.43
CA ARG A 52 7.89 18.09 15.38
C ARG A 52 8.05 16.73 14.72
N PHE A 53 8.15 16.71 13.40
CA PHE A 53 8.47 15.51 12.64
C PHE A 53 9.88 15.03 13.00
N ARG A 54 9.99 13.84 13.61
CA ARG A 54 11.28 13.24 13.99
C ARG A 54 11.36 11.83 13.45
N LEU A 55 12.30 11.59 12.53
CA LEU A 55 12.53 10.26 11.98
C LEU A 55 12.96 9.24 13.05
N ALA A 56 13.59 9.70 14.13
CA ALA A 56 13.96 8.89 15.28
C ALA A 56 12.74 8.18 15.91
N ASN A 57 11.56 8.82 15.90
CA ASN A 57 10.34 8.22 16.45
C ASN A 57 9.85 7.04 15.59
N LEU A 58 10.07 7.09 14.27
CA LEU A 58 9.76 5.96 13.38
C LEU A 58 10.72 4.79 13.60
N LEU A 59 11.99 5.07 13.92
CA LEU A 59 12.99 4.05 14.19
C LEU A 59 12.81 3.38 15.56
N ASN A 60 12.04 3.97 16.48
CA ASN A 60 11.71 3.34 17.75
C ASN A 60 10.66 2.23 17.61
N ASP A 61 9.80 2.28 16.58
CA ASP A 61 8.81 1.24 16.26
C ASP A 61 8.97 0.80 14.80
N ILE A 62 10.15 0.23 14.50
CA ILE A 62 10.48 -0.31 13.16
C ILE A 62 9.42 -1.29 12.67
N PRO A 63 8.88 -2.22 13.48
CA PRO A 63 7.84 -3.12 13.02
C PRO A 63 6.58 -2.39 12.56
N ALA A 64 6.10 -1.38 13.31
CA ALA A 64 4.95 -0.58 12.88
C ALA A 64 5.21 0.19 11.59
N PHE A 65 6.39 0.85 11.51
CA PHE A 65 6.79 1.57 10.31
C PHE A 65 6.90 0.64 9.10
N GLY A 66 7.43 -0.57 9.29
CA GLY A 66 7.47 -1.61 8.26
C GLY A 66 6.07 -1.98 7.78
N VAL A 67 5.13 -2.25 8.68
CA VAL A 67 3.75 -2.56 8.32
C VAL A 67 3.13 -1.45 7.47
N ASP A 68 3.08 -0.22 8.00
CA ASP A 68 2.36 0.88 7.35
C ASP A 68 3.12 1.37 6.10
N GLY A 69 4.45 1.42 6.14
CA GLY A 69 5.31 1.84 5.03
C GLY A 69 5.22 0.92 3.82
N PHE A 70 5.41 -0.39 4.01
CA PHE A 70 5.30 -1.36 2.90
C PHE A 70 3.86 -1.50 2.39
N THR A 71 2.85 -1.34 3.26
CA THR A 71 1.45 -1.27 2.83
C THR A 71 1.18 -0.04 1.95
N GLY A 72 1.74 1.12 2.32
CA GLY A 72 1.64 2.35 1.53
C GLY A 72 2.31 2.20 0.16
N ILE A 73 3.54 1.67 0.13
CA ILE A 73 4.29 1.40 -1.11
C ILE A 73 3.53 0.41 -2.01
N GLY A 74 3.01 -0.67 -1.43
CA GLY A 74 2.18 -1.63 -2.16
C GLY A 74 0.94 -0.98 -2.78
N GLY A 75 0.26 -0.12 -2.02
CA GLY A 75 -0.85 0.70 -2.49
C GLY A 75 -0.48 1.58 -3.69
N VAL A 76 0.67 2.25 -3.67
CA VAL A 76 1.14 3.09 -4.79
C VAL A 76 1.38 2.27 -6.05
N PHE A 77 2.04 1.11 -5.93
CA PHE A 77 2.27 0.24 -7.10
C PHE A 77 0.98 -0.23 -7.73
N TYR A 78 0.00 -0.58 -6.90
CA TYR A 78 -1.33 -0.96 -7.35
C TYR A 78 -2.09 0.20 -7.99
N PHE A 79 -2.03 1.40 -7.40
CA PHE A 79 -2.64 2.61 -7.96
C PHE A 79 -2.08 2.95 -9.35
N ILE A 80 -0.75 3.02 -9.48
CA ILE A 80 -0.08 3.32 -10.75
C ILE A 80 -0.34 2.21 -11.76
N GLY A 81 -0.25 0.94 -11.35
CA GLY A 81 -0.53 -0.21 -12.20
C GLY A 81 -1.94 -0.17 -12.79
N THR A 82 -2.95 0.17 -11.97
CA THR A 82 -4.33 0.27 -12.46
C THR A 82 -4.56 1.50 -13.34
N ILE A 83 -3.95 2.64 -13.05
CA ILE A 83 -4.03 3.81 -13.95
C ILE A 83 -3.52 3.46 -15.35
N LEU A 84 -2.43 2.68 -15.42
CA LEU A 84 -1.87 2.21 -16.69
C LEU A 84 -2.77 1.18 -17.41
N CYS A 85 -3.72 0.55 -16.72
CA CYS A 85 -4.73 -0.31 -17.34
C CYS A 85 -5.84 0.47 -18.07
N LEU A 86 -6.05 1.74 -17.73
CA LEU A 86 -7.15 2.52 -18.29
C LEU A 86 -7.07 2.57 -19.82
N PRO A 87 -8.22 2.55 -20.53
CA PRO A 87 -8.26 2.53 -22.00
C PRO A 87 -7.45 3.65 -22.67
N ALA A 88 -7.32 4.80 -22.00
CA ALA A 88 -6.52 5.94 -22.47
C ALA A 88 -5.03 5.62 -22.66
N PHE A 89 -4.48 4.70 -21.85
CA PHE A 89 -3.06 4.34 -21.83
C PHE A 89 -2.77 2.98 -22.48
N LYS A 90 -3.80 2.15 -22.70
CA LYS A 90 -3.69 0.81 -23.29
C LYS A 90 -3.50 0.85 -24.82
N LYS A 91 -2.34 1.33 -25.26
CA LYS A 91 -2.03 1.47 -26.70
C LYS A 91 -1.10 0.39 -27.27
N THR A 92 -0.33 -0.32 -26.45
CA THR A 92 0.61 -1.37 -26.90
C THR A 92 0.84 -2.48 -25.87
N ASN A 93 1.28 -3.66 -26.33
CA ASN A 93 1.61 -4.83 -25.48
C ASN A 93 2.68 -4.55 -24.41
N MET A 94 3.55 -3.56 -24.62
CA MET A 94 4.60 -3.20 -23.67
C MET A 94 4.05 -2.66 -22.34
N TYR A 95 2.86 -2.05 -22.33
CA TYR A 95 2.21 -1.59 -21.11
C TYR A 95 1.71 -2.74 -20.24
N THR A 96 1.25 -3.83 -20.86
CA THR A 96 0.76 -5.02 -20.14
C THR A 96 1.84 -5.64 -19.26
N VAL A 97 3.07 -5.76 -19.76
CA VAL A 97 4.20 -6.29 -18.99
C VAL A 97 4.57 -5.36 -17.83
N ARG A 98 4.57 -4.03 -18.07
CA ARG A 98 4.87 -3.04 -17.03
C ARG A 98 3.84 -3.06 -15.91
N VAL A 99 2.55 -3.15 -16.25
CA VAL A 99 1.45 -3.30 -15.28
C VAL A 99 1.64 -4.56 -14.45
N ALA A 100 1.94 -5.69 -15.09
CA ALA A 100 2.17 -6.95 -14.38
C ALA A 100 3.32 -6.85 -13.38
N VAL A 101 4.45 -6.22 -13.78
CA VAL A 101 5.58 -5.98 -12.88
C VAL A 101 5.17 -5.10 -11.69
N LEU A 102 4.43 -4.01 -11.92
CA LEU A 102 3.94 -3.15 -10.84
C LEU A 102 3.05 -3.93 -9.86
N PHE A 103 2.14 -4.76 -10.36
CA PHE A 103 1.29 -5.59 -9.49
C PHE A 103 2.07 -6.63 -8.70
N VAL A 104 3.12 -7.23 -9.29
CA VAL A 104 4.02 -8.15 -8.56
C VAL A 104 4.79 -7.40 -7.48
N CYS A 105 5.37 -6.23 -7.78
CA CYS A 105 6.05 -5.40 -6.78
C CYS A 105 5.12 -4.96 -5.65
N GLY A 106 3.87 -4.61 -5.98
CA GLY A 106 2.82 -4.29 -5.02
C GLY A 106 2.49 -5.48 -4.10
N GLY A 107 2.33 -6.67 -4.69
CA GLY A 107 2.10 -7.91 -3.96
C GLY A 107 3.26 -8.26 -3.02
N ILE A 108 4.50 -8.19 -3.50
CA ILE A 108 5.70 -8.40 -2.66
C ILE A 108 5.72 -7.42 -1.49
N SER A 109 5.41 -6.14 -1.74
CA SER A 109 5.36 -5.13 -0.67
C SER A 109 4.31 -5.47 0.40
N PHE A 110 3.10 -5.88 0.01
CA PHE A 110 2.10 -6.33 1.00
C PHE A 110 2.52 -7.59 1.74
N THR A 111 3.21 -8.53 1.09
CA THR A 111 3.74 -9.72 1.76
C THR A 111 4.78 -9.33 2.82
N VAL A 112 5.71 -8.44 2.49
CA VAL A 112 6.69 -7.93 3.46
C VAL A 112 6.00 -7.22 4.62
N SER A 113 4.99 -6.39 4.34
CA SER A 113 4.18 -5.77 5.40
C SER A 113 3.52 -6.81 6.31
N ALA A 114 2.95 -7.88 5.75
CA ALA A 114 2.34 -8.95 6.53
C ALA A 114 3.37 -9.68 7.43
N LEU A 115 4.61 -9.85 6.96
CA LEU A 115 5.69 -10.40 7.78
C LEU A 115 6.04 -9.49 8.96
N PHE A 116 6.11 -8.17 8.74
CA PHE A 116 6.29 -7.21 9.85
C PHE A 116 5.12 -7.25 10.84
N LEU A 117 3.89 -7.42 10.36
CA LEU A 117 2.71 -7.52 11.22
C LEU A 117 2.76 -8.78 12.08
N GLN A 118 3.11 -9.92 11.49
CA GLN A 118 3.32 -11.18 12.20
C GLN A 118 4.44 -11.05 13.23
N TYR A 119 5.57 -10.47 12.84
CA TYR A 119 6.69 -10.23 13.74
C TYR A 119 6.28 -9.37 14.93
N ARG A 120 5.61 -8.24 14.69
CA ARG A 120 5.12 -7.35 15.76
C ARG A 120 4.17 -8.07 16.71
N HIS A 121 3.25 -8.87 16.18
CA HIS A 121 2.26 -9.57 16.99
C HIS A 121 2.89 -10.64 17.90
N HIS A 122 3.89 -11.38 17.40
CA HIS A 122 4.51 -12.46 18.15
C HIS A 122 5.64 -12.04 19.09
N PHE A 123 6.41 -11.01 18.74
CA PHE A 123 7.62 -10.65 19.49
C PHE A 123 7.52 -9.37 20.30
N THR A 124 6.54 -8.49 20.04
CA THR A 124 6.45 -7.17 20.71
C THR A 124 5.34 -7.09 21.77
N HIS A 125 4.50 -8.13 21.91
CA HIS A 125 3.43 -8.19 22.92
C HIS A 125 3.80 -9.01 24.18
N HIS A 126 5.05 -9.44 24.32
CA HIS A 126 5.53 -10.23 25.47
C HIS A 126 6.34 -9.44 26.50
N ASP A 127 6.45 -8.12 26.36
CA ASP A 127 7.02 -7.18 27.33
C ASP A 127 5.96 -6.17 27.79
#